data_AF-A0A0H5NVP5-F1
#
_entry.id   AF-A0A0H5NVP5-F1
#
_cell.length_a   1.000
_cell.length_b   1.000
_cell.length_c   1.000
_cell.angle_alpha   90.00
_cell.angle_beta   90.00
_cell.angle_gamma   90.00
#
_symmetry.space_group_name_H-M   'P 1'
#
loop_
_entity.id
_entity.type
_entity.pdbx_description
1 polymer ?
#
loop_
_entity_poly.entity_id
_entity_poly.type
_entity_poly.pdbx_seq_one_letter_code
_entity_poly.pdbx_strand_id
1 'polypeptide(L)'
;MTRPHNHLEDVSNRFMYHPPKDKEAADLHGVVREYLGRLAVLFAVVLPYGREQSTAITKLEEAMFWANAAIARDSGNRDVTAA
;
A
#
# COMPACT_ATOMS: atom_id res chain seq x y z
N MET A 1 -27.51 9.35 11.32
CA MET A 1 -27.63 10.19 10.11
C MET A 1 -26.50 9.81 9.16
N THR A 2 -26.76 8.90 8.23
CA THR A 2 -25.76 8.45 7.24
C THR A 2 -25.61 9.56 6.22
N ARG A 3 -24.41 10.14 6.08
CA ARG A 3 -24.13 11.08 4.99
C ARG A 3 -24.45 10.37 3.66
N PRO A 4 -25.17 10.97 2.72
CA PRO A 4 -25.31 10.40 1.40
C PRO A 4 -23.92 10.39 0.76
N HIS A 5 -23.27 9.22 0.73
CA HIS A 5 -22.03 9.04 0.02
C HIS A 5 -22.36 9.07 -1.47
N ASN A 6 -21.99 10.15 -2.15
CA ASN A 6 -22.12 10.23 -3.59
C ASN A 6 -21.15 9.21 -4.20
N HIS A 7 -21.66 8.02 -4.50
CA HIS A 7 -20.85 6.85 -4.86
C HIS A 7 -19.95 7.11 -6.08
N LEU A 8 -20.38 7.99 -6.99
CA LEU A 8 -19.61 8.38 -8.17
C LEU A 8 -18.39 9.25 -7.84
N GLU A 9 -18.46 10.10 -6.80
CA GLU A 9 -17.32 10.91 -6.35
C GLU A 9 -16.26 10.03 -5.70
N ASP A 10 -16.66 9.04 -4.90
CA ASP A 10 -15.74 8.06 -4.31
C ASP A 10 -15.02 7.24 -5.39
N VAL A 11 -15.76 6.76 -6.40
CA VAL A 11 -15.17 6.06 -7.54
C VAL A 11 -14.17 6.95 -8.27
N SER A 12 -14.52 8.19 -8.62
CA SER A 12 -13.61 9.13 -9.30
C SER A 12 -12.33 9.38 -8.49
N ASN A 13 -12.48 9.65 -7.19
CA ASN A 13 -11.36 9.86 -6.27
C ASN A 13 -10.45 8.62 -6.15
N ARG A 14 -11.00 7.40 -6.30
CA ARG A 14 -10.20 6.15 -6.28
C ARG A 14 -9.30 5.99 -7.51
N PHE A 15 -9.62 6.63 -8.63
CA PHE A 15 -8.85 6.56 -9.88
C PHE A 15 -8.01 7.82 -10.15
N MET A 16 -8.14 8.87 -9.35
CA MET A 16 -7.29 10.05 -9.46
C MET A 16 -5.85 9.73 -9.04
N TYR A 17 -4.90 10.13 -9.87
CA TYR A 17 -3.49 10.14 -9.49
C TYR A 17 -3.27 11.22 -8.42
N HIS A 18 -2.92 10.78 -7.21
CA HIS A 18 -2.51 11.67 -6.13
C HIS A 18 -1.00 11.54 -5.92
N PRO A 19 -0.19 12.49 -6.41
CA PRO A 19 1.20 12.55 -6.00
C PRO A 19 1.28 12.72 -4.47
N PRO A 20 2.37 12.26 -3.82
CA PRO A 20 2.53 12.40 -2.37
C PRO A 20 2.33 13.86 -1.96
N LYS A 21 1.36 14.09 -1.07
CA LYS A 21 0.94 15.45 -0.67
C LYS A 21 2.02 16.17 0.14
N ASP A 22 2.83 15.40 0.86
CA ASP A 22 3.89 15.88 1.73
C ASP A 22 5.09 14.91 1.72
N LYS A 23 6.21 15.39 2.26
CA LYS A 23 7.45 14.59 2.38
C LYS A 23 7.25 13.36 3.27
N GLU A 24 6.40 13.46 4.28
CA GLU A 24 6.15 12.35 5.21
C GLU A 24 5.50 11.16 4.50
N ALA A 25 4.46 11.39 3.70
CA ALA A 25 3.82 10.37 2.88
C ALA A 25 4.80 9.73 1.89
N ALA A 26 5.69 10.53 1.29
CA ALA A 26 6.73 10.02 0.40
C ALA A 26 7.74 9.12 1.14
N ASP A 27 8.17 9.52 2.33
CA ASP A 27 9.08 8.74 3.17
C ASP A 27 8.42 7.42 3.62
N LEU A 28 7.15 7.46 4.01
CA LEU A 28 6.37 6.26 4.38
C LEU A 28 6.17 5.30 3.20
N HIS A 29 5.89 5.81 1.99
CA HIS A 29 5.87 4.98 0.77
C HIS A 29 7.24 4.32 0.54
N GLY A 30 8.33 5.04 0.81
CA GLY A 30 9.69 4.50 0.78
C GLY A 30 9.87 3.33 1.72
N VAL A 31 9.45 3.48 2.98
CA VAL A 31 9.51 2.42 4.00
C VAL A 31 8.75 1.17 3.54
N VAL A 32 7.49 1.31 3.09
CA VAL A 32 6.68 0.18 2.64
C VAL A 32 7.36 -0.56 1.47
N ARG A 33 7.86 0.17 0.48
CA ARG A 33 8.55 -0.41 -0.69
C ARG A 33 9.82 -1.15 -0.30
N GLU A 34 10.61 -0.59 0.61
CA GLU A 34 11.85 -1.21 1.10
C GLU A 34 11.60 -2.57 1.76
N TYR A 35 10.68 -2.62 2.73
CA TYR A 35 10.45 -3.85 3.50
C TYR A 35 9.76 -4.94 2.68
N LEU A 36 8.74 -4.60 1.89
CA LEU A 36 8.07 -5.59 1.03
C LEU A 36 8.99 -6.06 -0.10
N GLY A 37 9.82 -5.17 -0.66
CA GLY A 37 10.84 -5.54 -1.65
C GLY A 37 11.88 -6.51 -1.10
N ARG A 38 12.39 -6.26 0.13
CA ARG A 38 13.30 -7.19 0.81
C ARG A 38 12.68 -8.57 1.03
N LEU A 39 11.42 -8.62 1.44
CA LEU A 39 10.71 -9.89 1.63
C LEU A 39 10.48 -10.62 0.31
N ALA A 40 10.17 -9.90 -0.78
CA ALA A 40 10.05 -10.48 -2.11
C ALA A 40 11.37 -11.09 -2.59
N VAL A 41 12.51 -10.41 -2.36
CA VAL A 41 13.85 -10.95 -2.64
C VAL A 41 14.11 -12.20 -1.82
N LEU A 42 13.76 -12.21 -0.53
CA LEU A 42 13.88 -13.40 0.31
C LEU A 42 13.06 -14.56 -0.26
N PHE A 43 11.79 -14.34 -0.64
CA PHE A 43 10.93 -15.37 -1.23
C PHE A 43 11.46 -15.91 -2.56
N ALA A 44 12.05 -15.05 -3.38
CA ALA A 44 12.72 -15.46 -4.61
C ALA A 44 13.88 -16.44 -4.35
N VAL A 45 14.54 -16.33 -3.19
CA VAL A 45 15.68 -17.17 -2.80
C VAL A 45 15.24 -18.46 -2.09
N VAL A 46 14.25 -18.39 -1.18
CA VAL A 46 13.93 -19.51 -0.27
C VAL A 46 12.79 -20.42 -0.75
N LEU A 47 11.93 -19.94 -1.66
CA LEU A 47 10.82 -20.74 -2.18
C LEU A 47 11.24 -21.48 -3.46
N PRO A 48 10.73 -22.70 -3.69
CA PRO A 48 10.88 -23.37 -4.98
C PRO A 48 10.26 -22.53 -6.11
N TYR A 49 10.92 -22.50 -7.26
CA TYR A 49 10.39 -21.82 -8.44
C TYR A 49 9.06 -22.46 -8.88
N GLY A 50 8.03 -21.65 -9.06
CA GLY A 50 6.70 -22.13 -9.42
C GLY A 50 5.58 -21.15 -9.13
N ARG A 51 4.34 -21.64 -9.28
CA ARG A 51 3.12 -20.83 -9.16
C ARG A 51 2.99 -20.21 -7.77
N GLU A 52 3.37 -20.95 -6.74
CA GLU A 52 3.27 -20.55 -5.33
C GLU A 52 4.20 -19.38 -5.03
N GLN A 53 5.46 -19.44 -5.48
CA GLN A 53 6.42 -18.34 -5.34
C GLN A 53 5.92 -17.09 -6.07
N SER A 54 5.51 -17.21 -7.33
CA SER A 54 4.97 -16.08 -8.10
C SER A 54 3.74 -15.48 -7.42
N THR A 55 2.83 -16.32 -6.92
CA THR A 55 1.62 -15.87 -6.21
C THR A 55 1.98 -15.15 -4.91
N ALA A 56 2.95 -15.65 -4.14
CA ALA A 56 3.41 -15.02 -2.92
C ALA A 56 3.99 -13.63 -3.20
N ILE A 57 4.84 -13.48 -4.23
CA ILE A 57 5.39 -12.19 -4.65
C ILE A 57 4.28 -11.24 -5.11
N THR A 58 3.33 -11.69 -5.93
CA THR A 58 2.17 -10.88 -6.34
C THR A 58 1.34 -10.40 -5.14
N LYS A 59 1.22 -11.21 -4.09
CA LYS A 59 0.52 -10.80 -2.86
C LYS A 59 1.28 -9.74 -2.07
N LEU A 60 2.61 -9.73 -2.12
CA LEU A 60 3.40 -8.62 -1.57
C LEU A 60 3.21 -7.33 -2.36
N GLU A 61 3.11 -7.42 -3.69
CA GLU A 61 2.82 -6.25 -4.54
C GLU A 61 1.42 -5.69 -4.28
N GLU A 62 0.42 -6.55 -4.11
CA GLU A 62 -0.94 -6.15 -3.72
C GLU A 62 -0.97 -5.51 -2.33
N ALA A 63 -0.26 -6.09 -1.36
CA ALA A 63 -0.11 -5.49 -0.03
C ALA A 63 0.55 -4.11 -0.10
N MET A 64 1.60 -3.95 -0.92
CA MET A 64 2.26 -2.67 -1.15
C MET A 64 1.32 -1.63 -1.74
N PHE A 65 0.51 -2.03 -2.73
CA PHE A 65 -0.49 -1.16 -3.35
C PHE A 65 -1.48 -0.64 -2.30
N TRP A 66 -2.06 -1.52 -1.49
CA TRP A 66 -3.03 -1.13 -0.47
C TRP A 66 -2.42 -0.30 0.65
N ALA A 67 -1.19 -0.61 1.10
CA ALA A 67 -0.48 0.16 2.11
C ALA A 67 -0.18 1.60 1.62
N ASN A 68 0.34 1.75 0.40
CA ASN A 68 0.60 3.08 -0.18
C ASN A 68 -0.69 3.88 -0.36
N ALA A 69 -1.78 3.21 -0.74
CA ALA A 69 -3.06 3.86 -0.91
C ALA A 69 -3.70 4.25 0.43
N ALA A 70 -3.49 3.50 1.51
CA ALA A 70 -3.88 3.89 2.86
C ALA A 70 -3.12 5.15 3.32
N ILE A 71 -1.80 5.18 3.13
CA ILE A 71 -0.96 6.36 3.42
C ILE A 71 -1.43 7.58 2.63
N ALA A 72 -1.79 7.41 1.35
CA ALA A 72 -2.25 8.53 0.50
C ALA A 72 -3.65 9.05 0.90
N ARG A 73 -4.51 8.18 1.44
CA ARG A 73 -5.90 8.51 1.81
C ARG A 73 -6.02 9.10 3.21
N ASP A 74 -5.24 8.62 4.18
CA ASP A 74 -5.40 8.99 5.59
C ASP A 74 -4.05 9.23 6.28
N SER A 75 -3.27 10.20 5.77
CA SER A 75 -1.95 10.54 6.32
C SER A 75 -2.01 11.10 7.75
N GLY A 76 -3.18 11.51 8.27
CA GLY A 76 -3.32 12.16 9.58
C GLY A 76 -3.84 11.28 10.72
N ASN A 77 -4.33 10.06 10.45
CA ASN A 77 -4.97 9.20 11.45
C ASN A 77 -4.16 7.90 11.65
N ARG A 78 -2.93 8.06 12.12
CA ARG A 78 -2.05 6.94 12.49
C ARG A 78 -1.92 6.92 14.00
N ASP A 79 -2.23 5.79 14.61
CA ASP A 79 -1.95 5.59 16.03
C ASP A 79 -0.43 5.40 16.21
N VAL A 80 0.26 6.50 16.51
CA VAL A 80 1.71 6.54 16.75
C VAL A 80 2.09 6.04 18.14
N THR A 81 1.12 5.66 18.98
CA THR A 81 1.33 5.19 20.35
C THR A 81 1.54 3.69 20.47
N ALA A 82 1.40 2.94 19.37
CA ALA A 82 1.70 1.50 19.31
C ALA A 82 3.13 1.29 18.80
N ALA A 83 4.13 1.59 19.64
CA ALA A 83 5.52 1.17 19.48
C ALA A 83 6.08 0.67 20.81
#